data_AF-A0A2A2LXS8-F1
#
_entry.id   AF-A0A2A2LXS8-F1
#
_cell.length_a   1.000
_cell.length_b   1.000
_cell.length_c   1.000
_cell.angle_alpha   90.00
_cell.angle_beta   90.00
_cell.angle_gamma   90.00
#
_symmetry.space_group_name_H-M   'P 1'
#
loop_
_entity.id
_entity.type
_entity.pdbx_description
1 polymer ?
#
loop_
_entity_poly.entity_id
_entity_poly.type
_entity_poly.pdbx_seq_one_letter_code
_entity_poly.pdbx_strand_id
1 'polypeptide(L)'
;MSAVEAIVGTLGSCMGCMIVVENIAKKEPSSMNLMTFATFFFIASQGLIFTSRFFTQPNKIPLRGYRAVIFWFFIVNVINNQALNYHVPVPLHIIFRSGSLLASLVLTKLLQGKNYSYRKYVSVIAITLGIVICTLATSHQGDSEMSYEEASKHFYEWCIGISMLTFALLASAYMAICQERMYAQYGKHPTEAMFVTHFAALPFFALMGSDILRSAERFSQSPHELFGISVPIPNMWLNLLANCVLQYYCIKFVYQLTSEVESLTVTLVVTLRKFLSLIVSIWWFQNPFTFQHWVGATLVFAGTLAFADIWDGLWKRLSGQKTIKETKKTK
;
A
#
# COMPACT_ATOMS: atom_id res chain seq x y z
N MET A 1 -3.65 -8.55 23.06
CA MET A 1 -4.38 -8.55 21.77
C MET A 1 -4.00 -9.84 21.07
N SER A 2 -4.96 -10.64 20.61
CA SER A 2 -4.71 -11.95 20.01
C SER A 2 -4.30 -11.83 18.53
N ALA A 3 -3.63 -12.85 17.99
CA ALA A 3 -3.30 -12.92 16.56
C ALA A 3 -4.55 -12.81 15.66
N VAL A 4 -5.70 -13.32 16.12
CA VAL A 4 -6.98 -13.24 15.41
C VAL A 4 -7.43 -11.79 15.28
N GLU A 5 -7.33 -11.00 16.36
CA GLU A 5 -7.67 -9.56 16.33
C GLU A 5 -6.81 -8.79 15.33
N ALA A 6 -5.50 -9.09 15.26
CA ALA A 6 -4.61 -8.45 14.30
C ALA A 6 -4.95 -8.80 12.84
N ILE A 7 -5.35 -10.05 12.57
CA ILE A 7 -5.75 -10.51 11.23
C ILE A 7 -7.07 -9.85 10.81
N VAL A 8 -8.11 -9.98 11.64
CA VAL A 8 -9.44 -9.42 11.35
C VAL A 8 -9.36 -7.90 11.26
N GLY A 9 -8.62 -7.27 12.18
CA GLY A 9 -8.36 -5.84 12.17
C GLY A 9 -7.66 -5.39 10.88
N THR A 10 -6.63 -6.12 10.43
CA THR A 10 -5.92 -5.82 9.18
C THR A 10 -6.84 -5.92 7.97
N LEU A 11 -7.63 -6.99 7.85
CA LEU A 11 -8.55 -7.15 6.73
C LEU A 11 -9.62 -6.06 6.73
N GLY A 12 -10.35 -5.90 7.84
CA GLY A 12 -11.46 -4.95 7.93
C GLY A 12 -11.05 -3.50 7.76
N SER A 13 -10.07 -3.02 8.53
CA SER A 13 -9.66 -1.60 8.49
C SER A 13 -9.04 -1.20 7.16
N CYS A 14 -8.26 -2.07 6.54
CA CYS A 14 -7.63 -1.75 5.26
C CYS A 14 -8.61 -1.85 4.08
N MET A 15 -9.58 -2.77 4.10
CA MET A 15 -10.66 -2.77 3.11
C MET A 15 -11.51 -1.51 3.24
N GLY A 16 -11.92 -1.15 4.46
CA GLY A 16 -12.65 0.09 4.72
C GLY A 16 -11.88 1.33 4.26
N CYS A 17 -10.58 1.40 4.58
CA CYS A 17 -9.70 2.48 4.13
C CYS A 17 -9.70 2.60 2.61
N MET A 18 -9.58 1.47 1.87
CA MET A 18 -9.60 1.50 0.41
C MET A 18 -10.92 2.00 -0.18
N ILE A 19 -12.06 1.64 0.43
CA ILE A 19 -13.37 2.19 0.01
C ILE A 19 -13.37 3.71 0.14
N VAL A 20 -12.91 4.24 1.27
CA VAL A 20 -12.91 5.70 1.47
C VAL A 20 -11.92 6.39 0.53
N VAL A 21 -10.70 5.84 0.35
CA VAL A 21 -9.71 6.36 -0.61
C VAL A 21 -10.28 6.40 -2.01
N GLU A 22 -10.91 5.33 -2.47
CA GLU A 22 -11.48 5.27 -3.82
C GLU A 22 -12.66 6.24 -4.00
N ASN A 23 -13.52 6.37 -3.00
CA ASN A 23 -14.60 7.36 -3.02
C ASN A 23 -14.07 8.80 -3.12
N ILE A 24 -13.01 9.13 -2.39
CA ILE A 24 -12.36 10.45 -2.48
C ILE A 24 -11.68 10.60 -3.85
N ALA A 25 -10.92 9.61 -4.32
CA ALA A 25 -10.21 9.66 -5.58
C ALA A 25 -11.15 9.82 -6.79
N LYS A 26 -12.34 9.19 -6.77
CA LYS A 26 -13.34 9.36 -7.84
C LYS A 26 -14.01 10.74 -7.81
N LYS A 27 -14.22 11.33 -6.62
CA LYS A 27 -14.95 12.61 -6.48
C LYS A 27 -14.06 13.83 -6.64
N GLU A 28 -12.85 13.78 -6.10
CA GLU A 28 -11.88 14.86 -6.17
C GLU A 28 -10.46 14.26 -6.30
N PRO A 29 -10.06 13.83 -7.50
CA PRO A 29 -8.74 13.25 -7.72
C PRO A 29 -7.63 14.16 -7.18
N SER A 30 -7.67 15.45 -7.49
CA SER A 30 -6.63 16.42 -7.11
C SER A 30 -6.31 16.49 -5.59
N SER A 31 -7.18 15.96 -4.72
CA SER A 31 -7.04 15.94 -3.27
C SER A 31 -6.07 14.90 -2.69
N MET A 32 -5.39 14.07 -3.51
CA MET A 32 -4.51 13.01 -3.00
C MET A 32 -3.37 13.52 -2.09
N ASN A 33 -2.84 14.72 -2.34
CA ASN A 33 -1.84 15.34 -1.45
C ASN A 33 -2.41 15.71 -0.08
N LEU A 34 -3.59 16.34 -0.07
CA LEU A 34 -4.32 16.67 1.17
C LEU A 34 -4.63 15.41 1.96
N MET A 35 -5.11 14.36 1.29
CA MET A 35 -5.40 13.07 1.91
C MET A 35 -4.16 12.46 2.57
N THR A 36 -3.03 12.43 1.85
CA THR A 36 -1.77 11.88 2.36
C THR A 36 -1.26 12.70 3.55
N PHE A 37 -1.27 14.03 3.43
CA PHE A 37 -0.89 14.94 4.51
C PHE A 37 -1.74 14.73 5.76
N ALA A 38 -3.08 14.70 5.63
CA ALA A 38 -4.00 14.54 6.75
C ALA A 38 -3.80 13.21 7.47
N THR A 39 -3.60 12.11 6.73
CA THR A 39 -3.34 10.80 7.33
C THR A 39 -2.00 10.79 8.10
N PHE A 40 -0.94 11.37 7.53
CA PHE A 40 0.35 11.52 8.20
C PHE A 40 0.22 12.38 9.45
N PHE A 41 -0.49 13.49 9.37
CA PHE A 41 -0.71 14.40 10.49
C PHE A 41 -1.49 13.73 11.62
N PHE A 42 -2.54 12.97 11.28
CA PHE A 42 -3.33 12.21 12.25
C PHE A 42 -2.49 11.13 12.96
N ILE A 43 -1.74 10.33 12.19
CA ILE A 43 -0.86 9.28 12.73
C ILE A 43 0.23 9.89 13.61
N ALA A 44 0.85 10.98 13.15
CA ALA A 44 1.88 11.69 13.89
C ALA A 44 1.34 12.30 15.19
N SER A 45 0.14 12.88 15.17
CA SER A 45 -0.51 13.44 16.36
C SER A 45 -0.83 12.36 17.39
N GLN A 46 -1.37 11.22 16.95
CA GLN A 46 -1.61 10.07 17.82
C GLN A 46 -0.28 9.53 18.40
N GLY A 47 0.74 9.37 17.56
CA GLY A 47 2.05 8.90 18.01
C GLY A 47 2.75 9.89 18.95
N LEU A 48 2.58 11.20 18.76
CA LEU A 48 3.14 12.22 19.63
C LEU A 48 2.56 12.11 21.05
N ILE A 49 1.24 11.93 21.16
CA ILE A 49 0.54 11.82 22.44
C ILE A 49 0.84 10.48 23.12
N PHE A 50 0.67 9.37 22.39
CA PHE A 50 0.63 8.03 23.02
C PHE A 50 1.95 7.27 22.94
N THR A 51 2.77 7.49 21.91
CA THR A 51 4.05 6.80 21.72
C THR A 51 5.21 7.60 22.31
N SER A 52 5.37 8.85 21.86
CA SER A 52 6.47 9.72 22.29
C SER A 52 6.19 10.46 23.60
N ARG A 53 4.91 10.55 24.00
CA ARG A 53 4.44 11.31 25.18
C ARG A 53 5.01 12.73 25.18
N PHE A 54 4.78 13.46 24.10
CA PHE A 54 5.33 14.81 23.86
C PHE A 54 6.85 14.87 23.98
N PHE A 55 7.56 13.96 23.31
CA PHE A 55 9.03 13.87 23.29
C PHE A 55 9.70 13.52 24.62
N THR A 56 8.93 13.11 25.64
CA THR A 56 9.51 12.66 26.92
C THR A 56 10.10 11.27 26.84
N GLN A 57 9.64 10.43 25.91
CA GLN A 57 10.21 9.10 25.68
C GLN A 57 11.36 9.17 24.65
N PRO A 58 12.59 8.74 25.00
CA PRO A 58 13.70 8.73 24.07
C PRO A 58 13.50 7.65 23.00
N ASN A 59 13.91 7.95 21.76
CA ASN A 59 13.89 6.98 20.67
C ASN A 59 14.94 5.90 20.91
N LYS A 60 14.56 4.63 20.72
CA LYS A 60 15.46 3.48 20.77
C LYS A 60 16.30 3.37 19.51
N ILE A 61 15.75 3.78 18.36
CA ILE A 61 16.48 3.89 17.10
C ILE A 61 16.87 5.36 16.89
N PRO A 62 18.17 5.68 16.73
CA PRO A 62 18.59 7.05 16.48
C PRO A 62 18.01 7.57 15.16
N LEU A 63 17.62 8.84 15.10
CA LEU A 63 17.03 9.46 13.88
C LEU A 63 17.92 9.31 12.64
N ARG A 64 19.24 9.23 12.82
CA ARG A 64 20.20 8.96 11.73
C ARG A 64 19.97 7.62 11.03
N GLY A 65 19.52 6.60 11.78
CA GLY A 65 19.15 5.28 11.26
C GLY A 65 17.89 5.32 10.40
N TYR A 66 16.96 6.21 10.72
CA TYR A 66 15.72 6.38 9.95
C TYR A 66 15.86 7.17 8.66
N ARG A 67 16.96 7.92 8.44
CA ARG A 67 17.08 8.88 7.30
C ARG A 67 16.66 8.29 5.95
N ALA A 68 17.21 7.13 5.59
CA ALA A 68 16.88 6.47 4.33
C ALA A 68 15.41 5.99 4.30
N VAL A 69 14.92 5.43 5.40
CA VAL A 69 13.53 4.95 5.52
C VAL A 69 12.55 6.11 5.40
N ILE A 70 12.76 7.23 6.11
CA ILE A 70 11.91 8.42 6.07
C ILE A 70 11.85 8.99 4.65
N PHE A 71 13.02 9.17 4.02
CA PHE A 71 13.10 9.74 2.68
C PHE A 71 12.31 8.90 1.67
N TRP A 72 12.59 7.59 1.60
CA TRP A 72 11.88 6.72 0.66
C TRP A 72 10.42 6.51 1.04
N PHE A 73 10.08 6.48 2.33
CA PHE A 73 8.70 6.39 2.79
C PHE A 73 7.87 7.58 2.32
N PHE A 74 8.38 8.81 2.44
CA PHE A 74 7.71 9.99 1.93
C PHE A 74 7.50 9.90 0.41
N ILE A 75 8.58 9.65 -0.35
CA ILE A 75 8.54 9.54 -1.81
C ILE A 75 7.55 8.46 -2.27
N VAL A 76 7.60 7.28 -1.66
CA VAL A 76 6.71 6.15 -1.99
C VAL A 76 5.25 6.49 -1.71
N ASN A 77 4.92 7.07 -0.55
CA ASN A 77 3.52 7.40 -0.23
C ASN A 77 2.96 8.49 -1.14
N VAL A 78 3.75 9.54 -1.38
CA VAL A 78 3.35 10.64 -2.27
C VAL A 78 3.12 10.14 -3.69
N ILE A 79 4.07 9.38 -4.27
CA ILE A 79 3.97 8.94 -5.67
C ILE A 79 2.85 7.90 -5.85
N ASN A 80 2.68 6.94 -4.92
CA ASN A 80 1.57 5.98 -5.02
C ASN A 80 0.22 6.70 -5.00
N ASN A 81 0.04 7.65 -4.08
CA ASN A 81 -1.24 8.36 -3.98
C ASN A 81 -1.43 9.31 -5.17
N GLN A 82 -0.38 9.99 -5.62
CA GLN A 82 -0.44 10.85 -6.80
C GLN A 82 -0.71 10.09 -8.11
N ALA A 83 -0.31 8.83 -8.24
CA ALA A 83 -0.60 8.04 -9.44
C ALA A 83 -2.12 7.92 -9.71
N LEU A 84 -2.97 8.03 -8.68
CA LEU A 84 -4.43 8.04 -8.83
C LEU A 84 -4.96 9.30 -9.56
N ASN A 85 -4.17 10.37 -9.67
CA ASN A 85 -4.51 11.58 -10.41
C ASN A 85 -4.31 11.47 -11.92
N TYR A 86 -3.65 10.39 -12.37
CA TYR A 86 -3.23 10.21 -13.75
C TYR A 86 -4.08 9.14 -14.45
N HIS A 87 -5.39 9.18 -14.23
CA HIS A 87 -6.37 8.28 -14.87
C HIS A 87 -6.07 6.77 -14.68
N VAL A 88 -5.35 6.40 -13.62
CA VAL A 88 -5.11 5.00 -13.29
C VAL A 88 -6.27 4.50 -12.42
N PRO A 89 -7.04 3.50 -12.88
CA PRO A 89 -8.12 2.94 -12.06
C PRO A 89 -7.57 2.32 -10.78
N VAL A 90 -8.29 2.50 -9.67
CA VAL A 90 -7.93 1.89 -8.36
C VAL A 90 -7.70 0.38 -8.45
N PRO A 91 -8.50 -0.42 -9.20
CA PRO A 91 -8.21 -1.83 -9.45
C PRO A 91 -6.79 -2.08 -9.99
N LEU A 92 -6.38 -1.33 -11.03
CA LEU A 92 -5.07 -1.47 -11.64
C LEU A 92 -3.96 -1.05 -10.68
N HIS A 93 -4.17 0.02 -9.92
CA HIS A 93 -3.25 0.46 -8.86
C HIS A 93 -3.02 -0.64 -7.80
N ILE A 94 -4.07 -1.33 -7.35
CA ILE A 94 -3.97 -2.44 -6.39
C ILE A 94 -3.18 -3.62 -6.98
N ILE A 95 -3.40 -3.93 -8.26
CA ILE A 95 -2.69 -5.00 -8.98
C ILE A 95 -1.20 -4.66 -9.10
N PHE A 96 -0.86 -3.44 -9.53
CA PHE A 96 0.53 -2.97 -9.57
C PHE A 96 1.19 -3.07 -8.20
N ARG A 97 0.55 -2.57 -7.14
CA ARG A 97 1.06 -2.62 -5.76
C ARG A 97 1.31 -4.04 -5.24
N SER A 98 0.71 -5.06 -5.86
CA SER A 98 1.00 -6.47 -5.56
C SER A 98 2.37 -6.90 -6.10
N GLY A 99 2.88 -6.26 -7.16
CA GLY A 99 4.23 -6.42 -7.71
C GLY A 99 5.40 -6.01 -6.81
N SER A 100 5.14 -5.49 -5.60
CA SER A 100 6.21 -5.14 -4.65
C SER A 100 7.14 -6.32 -4.29
N LEU A 101 6.63 -7.56 -4.30
CA LEU A 101 7.43 -8.77 -4.06
C LEU A 101 8.40 -9.06 -5.21
N LEU A 102 7.92 -8.88 -6.46
CA LEU A 102 8.73 -8.95 -7.67
C LEU A 102 9.88 -7.95 -7.58
N ALA A 103 9.57 -6.68 -7.33
CA ALA A 103 10.55 -5.60 -7.19
C ALA A 103 11.58 -5.90 -6.08
N SER A 104 11.11 -6.43 -4.94
CA SER A 104 11.97 -6.78 -3.80
C SER A 104 12.94 -7.91 -4.13
N LEU A 105 12.49 -8.96 -4.83
CA LEU A 105 13.38 -10.05 -5.24
C LEU A 105 14.46 -9.56 -6.20
N VAL A 106 14.06 -8.85 -7.26
CA VAL A 106 14.97 -8.34 -8.29
C VAL A 106 16.02 -7.44 -7.64
N LEU A 107 15.59 -6.48 -6.83
CA LEU A 107 16.47 -5.51 -6.21
C LEU A 107 17.40 -6.17 -5.17
N THR A 108 16.89 -7.14 -4.40
CA THR A 108 17.72 -7.88 -3.44
C THR A 108 18.74 -8.76 -4.15
N LYS A 109 18.40 -9.37 -5.29
CA LYS A 109 19.36 -10.12 -6.11
C LYS A 109 20.45 -9.20 -6.65
N LEU A 110 20.08 -8.04 -7.20
CA LEU A 110 21.02 -7.08 -7.77
C LEU A 110 21.93 -6.43 -6.71
N LEU A 111 21.39 -6.07 -5.55
CA LEU A 111 22.14 -5.35 -4.51
C LEU A 111 22.87 -6.27 -3.52
N GLN A 112 22.39 -7.48 -3.29
CA GLN A 112 22.94 -8.40 -2.28
C GLN A 112 23.50 -9.70 -2.88
N GLY A 113 23.38 -9.91 -4.19
CA GLY A 113 23.89 -11.12 -4.86
C GLY A 113 23.18 -12.42 -4.45
N LYS A 114 22.01 -12.34 -3.80
CA LYS A 114 21.29 -13.52 -3.30
C LYS A 114 20.66 -14.32 -4.45
N ASN A 115 20.85 -15.64 -4.41
CA ASN A 115 20.18 -16.57 -5.32
C ASN A 115 18.87 -17.06 -4.72
N TYR A 116 17.89 -17.29 -5.59
CA TYR A 116 16.54 -17.74 -5.23
C TYR A 116 16.21 -19.06 -5.91
N SER A 117 15.26 -19.81 -5.34
CA SER A 117 14.73 -21.03 -5.93
C SER A 117 14.04 -20.76 -7.28
N TYR A 118 14.06 -21.75 -8.19
CA TYR A 118 13.37 -21.70 -9.48
C TYR A 118 11.89 -21.28 -9.35
N ARG A 119 11.20 -21.74 -8.31
CA ARG A 119 9.79 -21.40 -8.03
C ARG A 119 9.56 -19.88 -7.88
N LYS A 120 10.52 -19.16 -7.28
CA LYS A 120 10.43 -17.70 -7.11
C LYS A 120 10.54 -16.99 -8.46
N TYR A 121 11.37 -17.48 -9.38
CA TYR A 121 11.45 -16.93 -10.74
C TYR A 121 10.18 -17.17 -11.54
N VAL A 122 9.60 -18.37 -11.48
CA VAL A 122 8.30 -18.67 -12.12
C VAL A 122 7.20 -17.77 -11.56
N SER A 123 7.18 -17.58 -10.23
CA SER A 123 6.23 -16.68 -9.56
C SER A 123 6.36 -15.23 -10.02
N VAL A 124 7.61 -14.77 -10.19
CA VAL A 124 7.95 -13.45 -10.73
C VAL A 124 7.41 -13.28 -12.16
N ILE A 125 7.62 -14.27 -13.03
CA ILE A 125 7.12 -14.23 -14.41
C ILE A 125 5.58 -14.16 -14.42
N ALA A 126 4.91 -14.96 -13.59
CA ALA A 126 3.46 -14.93 -13.46
C ALA A 126 2.94 -13.55 -13.00
N ILE A 127 3.54 -12.95 -11.97
CA ILE A 127 3.17 -11.61 -11.50
C ILE A 127 3.38 -10.57 -12.62
N THR A 128 4.52 -10.59 -13.31
CA THR A 128 4.81 -9.66 -14.40
C THR A 128 3.80 -9.77 -15.54
N LEU A 129 3.55 -10.99 -16.02
CA LEU A 129 2.55 -11.23 -17.07
C LEU A 129 1.16 -10.77 -16.65
N GLY A 130 0.80 -10.97 -15.38
CA GLY A 130 -0.52 -10.60 -14.87
C GLY A 130 -0.71 -9.09 -14.81
N ILE A 131 0.33 -8.35 -14.39
CA ILE A 131 0.35 -6.88 -14.44
C ILE A 131 0.25 -6.40 -15.88
N VAL A 132 1.02 -6.97 -16.81
CA VAL A 132 0.99 -6.59 -18.23
C VAL A 132 -0.39 -6.83 -18.84
N ILE A 133 -1.00 -8.00 -18.62
CA ILE A 133 -2.35 -8.32 -19.12
C ILE A 133 -3.38 -7.31 -18.59
N CYS A 134 -3.36 -7.01 -17.29
CA CYS A 134 -4.29 -6.02 -16.72
C CYS A 134 -4.06 -4.62 -17.29
N THR A 135 -2.79 -4.23 -17.45
CA THR A 135 -2.42 -2.91 -17.99
C THR A 135 -2.94 -2.75 -19.42
N LEU A 136 -2.73 -3.77 -20.27
CA LEU A 136 -3.23 -3.77 -21.65
C LEU A 136 -4.76 -3.82 -21.69
N ALA A 137 -5.39 -4.62 -20.84
CA ALA A 137 -6.85 -4.69 -20.76
C ALA A 137 -7.46 -3.34 -20.36
N THR A 138 -6.81 -2.57 -19.48
CA THR A 138 -7.22 -1.22 -19.10
C THR A 138 -6.96 -0.20 -20.22
N SER A 139 -5.84 -0.29 -20.95
CA SER A 139 -5.55 0.66 -22.04
C SER A 139 -6.56 0.58 -23.18
N HIS A 140 -7.19 -0.58 -23.37
CA HIS A 140 -8.22 -0.81 -24.39
C HIS A 140 -9.64 -0.43 -23.95
N GLN A 141 -9.86 0.03 -22.71
CA GLN A 141 -11.17 0.47 -22.21
C GLN A 141 -11.50 1.96 -22.51
N GLY A 142 -10.72 2.64 -23.35
CA GLY A 142 -10.96 4.04 -23.70
C GLY A 142 -12.31 4.26 -24.41
N ASP A 143 -13.00 5.35 -24.06
CA ASP A 143 -14.28 5.71 -24.66
C ASP A 143 -14.14 5.94 -26.17
N SER A 144 -14.99 5.26 -26.93
CA SER A 144 -15.00 5.31 -28.40
C SER A 144 -15.48 6.67 -28.96
N GLU A 145 -15.87 7.60 -28.08
CA GLU A 145 -16.42 8.92 -28.41
C GLU A 145 -15.40 10.07 -28.22
N MET A 146 -14.19 9.78 -27.75
CA MET A 146 -13.18 10.82 -27.51
C MET A 146 -12.58 11.36 -28.82
N SER A 147 -12.35 12.67 -28.89
CA SER A 147 -11.54 13.27 -29.95
C SER A 147 -10.12 12.70 -29.91
N TYR A 148 -9.44 12.65 -31.06
CA TYR A 148 -8.05 12.19 -31.15
C TYR A 148 -7.11 12.92 -30.18
N GLU A 149 -7.28 14.24 -30.04
CA GLU A 149 -6.47 15.06 -29.13
C GLU A 149 -6.69 14.70 -27.66
N GLU A 150 -7.94 14.44 -27.29
CA GLU A 150 -8.33 14.07 -25.92
C GLU A 150 -7.87 12.65 -25.58
N ALA A 151 -8.00 11.71 -26.52
CA ALA A 151 -7.50 10.35 -26.39
C ALA A 151 -5.97 10.32 -26.24
N SER A 152 -5.25 11.14 -27.02
CA SER A 152 -3.79 11.27 -26.93
C SER A 152 -3.34 11.82 -25.57
N LYS A 153 -4.01 12.88 -25.08
CA LYS A 153 -3.75 13.44 -23.75
C LYS A 153 -4.02 12.43 -22.64
N HIS A 154 -5.16 11.75 -22.68
CA HIS A 154 -5.52 10.72 -21.71
C HIS A 154 -4.50 9.58 -21.70
N PHE A 155 -4.07 9.12 -22.87
CA PHE A 155 -3.03 8.09 -22.99
C PHE A 155 -1.68 8.56 -22.42
N TYR A 156 -1.28 9.81 -22.67
CA TYR A 156 -0.06 10.39 -22.13
C TYR A 156 -0.09 10.47 -20.58
N GLU A 157 -1.19 10.98 -20.02
CA GLU A 157 -1.38 11.05 -18.56
C GLU A 157 -1.39 9.65 -17.95
N TRP A 158 -2.09 8.69 -18.56
CA TRP A 158 -2.08 7.30 -18.12
C TRP A 158 -0.67 6.69 -18.12
N CYS A 159 0.14 6.94 -19.16
CA CYS A 159 1.55 6.50 -19.22
C CYS A 159 2.40 7.10 -18.07
N ILE A 160 2.15 8.35 -17.69
CA ILE A 160 2.76 8.97 -16.52
C ILE A 160 2.36 8.20 -15.26
N GLY A 161 1.06 7.92 -15.07
CA GLY A 161 0.56 7.15 -13.94
C GLY A 161 1.19 5.76 -13.81
N ILE A 162 1.33 5.02 -14.91
CA ILE A 162 1.99 3.70 -14.95
C ILE A 162 3.48 3.80 -14.61
N SER A 163 4.15 4.84 -15.10
CA SER A 163 5.57 5.10 -14.82
C SER A 163 5.78 5.46 -13.34
N MET A 164 4.89 6.27 -12.75
CA MET A 164 4.87 6.59 -11.33
C MET A 164 4.68 5.34 -10.48
N LEU A 165 3.74 4.45 -10.84
CA LEU A 165 3.53 3.19 -10.13
C LEU A 165 4.75 2.26 -10.20
N THR A 166 5.36 2.16 -11.38
CA THR A 166 6.56 1.34 -11.58
C THR A 166 7.73 1.85 -10.73
N PHE A 167 7.96 3.17 -10.71
CA PHE A 167 8.95 3.79 -9.85
C PHE A 167 8.63 3.56 -8.36
N ALA A 168 7.38 3.81 -7.95
CA ALA A 168 6.95 3.63 -6.57
C ALA A 168 7.13 2.18 -6.09
N LEU A 169 6.96 1.20 -6.96
CA LEU A 169 7.21 -0.22 -6.66
C LEU A 169 8.69 -0.51 -6.37
N LEU A 170 9.60 -0.02 -7.21
CA LEU A 170 11.04 -0.18 -7.02
C LEU A 170 11.52 0.58 -5.79
N ALA A 171 11.04 1.80 -5.59
CA ALA A 171 11.33 2.61 -4.40
C ALA A 171 10.80 1.94 -3.13
N SER A 172 9.61 1.33 -3.16
CA SER A 172 9.05 0.56 -2.03
C SER A 172 9.91 -0.65 -1.67
N ALA A 173 10.40 -1.37 -2.69
CA ALA A 173 11.32 -2.48 -2.49
C ALA A 173 12.64 -2.03 -1.86
N TYR A 174 13.21 -0.91 -2.33
CA TYR A 174 14.43 -0.35 -1.76
C TYR A 174 14.22 0.11 -0.31
N MET A 175 13.12 0.81 -0.05
CA MET A 175 12.72 1.22 1.30
C MET A 175 12.64 0.03 2.25
N ALA A 176 12.04 -1.09 1.80
CA ALA A 176 11.95 -2.30 2.61
C ALA A 176 13.34 -2.88 2.97
N ILE A 177 14.30 -2.86 2.03
CA ILE A 177 15.69 -3.26 2.30
C ILE A 177 16.35 -2.33 3.32
N CYS A 178 16.17 -1.01 3.19
CA CYS A 178 16.67 -0.05 4.17
C CYS A 178 16.07 -0.28 5.56
N GLN A 179 14.77 -0.56 5.62
CA GLN A 179 14.06 -0.86 6.86
C GLN A 179 14.53 -2.17 7.50
N GLU A 180 14.79 -3.21 6.72
CA GLU A 180 15.35 -4.48 7.20
C GLU A 180 16.75 -4.28 7.81
N ARG A 181 17.63 -3.53 7.13
CA ARG A 181 18.97 -3.20 7.64
C ARG A 181 18.91 -2.41 8.95
N MET A 182 18.00 -1.44 9.03
CA MET A 182 17.78 -0.66 10.25
C MET A 182 17.33 -1.56 11.40
N TYR A 183 16.36 -2.46 11.18
CA TYR A 183 15.90 -3.38 12.22
C TYR A 183 16.92 -4.44 12.60
N ALA A 184 17.76 -4.88 11.67
CA ALA A 184 18.87 -5.78 11.97
C ALA A 184 19.90 -5.12 12.91
N GLN A 185 20.11 -3.80 12.76
CA GLN A 185 21.08 -3.06 13.57
C GLN A 185 20.55 -2.62 14.94
N TYR A 186 19.30 -2.14 15.00
CA TYR A 186 18.76 -1.50 16.21
C TYR A 186 17.61 -2.28 16.87
N GLY A 187 17.18 -3.39 16.29
CA GLY A 187 16.01 -4.13 16.73
C GLY A 187 14.70 -3.57 16.18
N LYS A 188 13.60 -4.28 16.45
CA LYS A 188 12.25 -3.94 15.95
C LYS A 188 11.49 -3.12 16.99
N HIS A 189 11.17 -1.88 16.65
CA HIS A 189 10.34 -0.99 17.47
C HIS A 189 9.16 -0.46 16.63
N PRO A 190 8.09 -1.26 16.44
CA PRO A 190 7.06 -0.99 15.45
C PRO A 190 6.26 0.30 15.71
N THR A 191 5.91 0.57 16.97
CA THR A 191 5.15 1.78 17.36
C THR A 191 5.99 3.04 17.22
N GLU A 192 7.26 2.99 17.64
CA GLU A 192 8.24 4.07 17.45
C GLU A 192 8.49 4.32 15.96
N ALA A 193 8.75 3.28 15.17
CA ALA A 193 8.98 3.38 13.74
C ALA A 193 7.77 3.99 13.02
N MET A 194 6.54 3.58 13.36
CA MET A 194 5.33 4.20 12.82
C MET A 194 5.26 5.69 13.16
N PHE A 195 5.48 6.08 14.42
CA PHE A 195 5.47 7.49 14.81
C PHE A 195 6.56 8.31 14.10
N VAL A 196 7.82 7.88 14.20
CA VAL A 196 8.98 8.63 13.70
C VAL A 196 8.91 8.81 12.19
N THR A 197 8.53 7.78 11.43
CA THR A 197 8.46 7.86 9.96
C THR A 197 7.38 8.82 9.47
N HIS A 198 6.21 8.86 10.11
CA HIS A 198 5.13 9.78 9.72
C HIS A 198 5.41 11.20 10.21
N PHE A 199 5.84 11.36 11.46
CA PHE A 199 6.15 12.67 12.04
C PHE A 199 7.30 13.36 11.29
N ALA A 200 8.41 12.66 11.06
CA ALA A 200 9.58 13.24 10.38
C ALA A 200 9.34 13.50 8.88
N ALA A 201 8.30 12.89 8.28
CA ALA A 201 7.94 13.14 6.90
C ALA A 201 7.04 14.39 6.73
N LEU A 202 6.37 14.86 7.79
CA LEU A 202 5.46 16.01 7.73
C LEU A 202 6.07 17.28 7.12
N PRO A 203 7.31 17.69 7.46
CA PRO A 203 7.89 18.91 6.89
C PRO A 203 8.01 18.89 5.37
N PHE A 204 8.15 17.70 4.74
CA PHE A 204 8.27 17.61 3.28
C PHE A 204 6.97 17.94 2.55
N PHE A 205 5.80 17.87 3.22
CA PHE A 205 4.53 18.30 2.62
C PHE A 205 4.44 19.82 2.40
N ALA A 206 5.35 20.61 2.99
CA ALA A 206 5.46 22.04 2.68
C ALA A 206 5.72 22.27 1.17
N LEU A 207 6.41 21.35 0.49
CA LEU A 207 6.65 21.38 -0.96
C LEU A 207 5.35 21.29 -1.78
N MET A 208 4.27 20.83 -1.17
CA MET A 208 2.97 20.55 -1.79
C MET A 208 1.85 21.41 -1.17
N GLY A 209 2.23 22.42 -0.37
CA GLY A 209 1.30 23.17 0.46
C GLY A 209 0.22 23.92 -0.34
N SER A 210 0.57 24.46 -1.50
CA SER A 210 -0.37 25.14 -2.40
C SER A 210 -1.48 24.20 -2.89
N ASP A 211 -1.14 22.99 -3.30
CA ASP A 211 -2.10 21.99 -3.75
C ASP A 211 -2.96 21.51 -2.58
N ILE A 212 -2.35 21.28 -1.41
CA ILE A 212 -3.08 20.88 -0.18
C ILE A 212 -4.13 21.92 0.18
N LEU A 213 -3.77 23.22 0.17
CA LEU A 213 -4.69 24.31 0.49
C LEU A 213 -5.80 24.44 -0.54
N ARG A 214 -5.47 24.32 -1.83
CA ARG A 214 -6.47 24.35 -2.91
C ARG A 214 -7.48 23.20 -2.77
N SER A 215 -7.01 21.98 -2.47
CA SER A 215 -7.90 20.85 -2.23
C SER A 215 -8.76 21.03 -0.97
N ALA A 216 -8.22 21.66 0.07
CA ALA A 216 -8.95 21.95 1.31
C ALA A 216 -10.08 22.97 1.08
N GLU A 217 -9.84 23.97 0.23
CA GLU A 217 -10.86 24.91 -0.21
C GLU A 217 -11.99 24.19 -0.98
N ARG A 218 -11.65 23.32 -1.93
CA ARG A 218 -12.64 22.49 -2.67
C ARG A 218 -13.44 21.59 -1.74
N PHE A 219 -12.80 20.97 -0.75
CA PHE A 219 -13.50 20.14 0.25
C PHE A 219 -14.51 20.96 1.05
N SER A 220 -14.17 22.22 1.35
CA SER A 220 -15.04 23.14 2.10
C SER A 220 -16.25 23.59 1.28
N GLN A 221 -16.16 23.56 -0.04
CA GLN A 221 -17.25 23.85 -0.96
C GLN A 221 -18.15 22.62 -1.24
N SER A 222 -17.79 21.44 -0.71
CA SER A 222 -18.56 20.21 -0.97
C SER A 222 -19.93 20.20 -0.26
N PRO A 223 -20.89 19.39 -0.74
CA PRO A 223 -22.22 19.33 -0.14
C PRO A 223 -22.20 18.96 1.34
N HIS A 224 -23.09 19.60 2.09
CA HIS A 224 -23.26 19.43 3.53
C HIS A 224 -24.30 18.35 3.82
N GLU A 225 -24.13 17.19 3.19
CA GLU A 225 -25.10 16.10 3.24
C GLU A 225 -24.40 14.76 3.46
N LEU A 226 -24.94 13.99 4.40
CA LEU A 226 -24.51 12.63 4.70
C LEU A 226 -25.74 11.72 4.69
N PHE A 227 -25.79 10.77 3.75
CA PHE A 227 -26.93 9.84 3.57
C PHE A 227 -28.31 10.54 3.46
N GLY A 228 -28.37 11.71 2.81
CA GLY A 228 -29.60 12.49 2.65
C GLY A 228 -29.98 13.35 3.86
N ILE A 229 -29.15 13.39 4.90
CA ILE A 229 -29.33 14.25 6.07
C ILE A 229 -28.35 15.42 5.98
N SER A 230 -28.87 16.65 6.12
CA SER A 230 -28.01 17.84 6.16
C SER A 230 -27.17 17.85 7.44
N VAL A 231 -25.85 17.98 7.28
CA VAL A 231 -24.87 17.96 8.37
C VAL A 231 -24.03 19.24 8.33
N PRO A 232 -23.60 19.78 9.48
CA PRO A 232 -22.89 21.06 9.53
C PRO A 232 -21.46 21.01 8.95
N ILE A 233 -20.96 19.82 8.62
CA ILE A 233 -19.61 19.59 8.11
C ILE A 233 -19.72 19.08 6.66
N PRO A 234 -18.97 19.65 5.69
CA PRO A 234 -18.96 19.18 4.32
C PRO A 234 -18.60 17.69 4.21
N ASN A 235 -19.27 16.95 3.32
CA ASN A 235 -19.13 15.51 3.20
C ASN A 235 -17.68 15.08 2.89
N MET A 236 -16.93 15.84 2.09
CA MET A 236 -15.52 15.52 1.80
C MET A 236 -14.63 15.52 3.05
N TRP A 237 -14.87 16.43 4.01
CA TRP A 237 -14.14 16.46 5.28
C TRP A 237 -14.48 15.26 6.16
N LEU A 238 -15.73 14.79 6.13
CA LEU A 238 -16.14 13.57 6.83
C LEU A 238 -15.47 12.33 6.23
N ASN A 239 -15.40 12.22 4.90
CA ASN A 239 -14.66 11.16 4.22
C ASN A 239 -13.16 11.23 4.56
N LEU A 240 -12.57 12.43 4.59
CA LEU A 240 -11.17 12.59 4.97
C LEU A 240 -10.90 12.13 6.41
N LEU A 241 -11.78 12.47 7.35
CA LEU A 241 -11.68 12.03 8.74
C LEU A 241 -11.81 10.50 8.84
N ALA A 242 -12.81 9.92 8.15
CA ALA A 242 -12.97 8.47 8.07
C ALA A 242 -11.72 7.80 7.50
N ASN A 243 -11.12 8.38 6.45
CA ASN A 243 -9.87 7.90 5.88
C ASN A 243 -8.73 7.96 6.90
N CYS A 244 -8.57 9.06 7.65
CA CYS A 244 -7.52 9.20 8.67
C CYS A 244 -7.64 8.11 9.76
N VAL A 245 -8.86 7.86 10.24
CA VAL A 245 -9.14 6.84 11.25
C VAL A 245 -8.87 5.44 10.70
N LEU A 246 -9.43 5.10 9.54
CA LEU A 246 -9.28 3.78 8.94
C LEU A 246 -7.83 3.49 8.53
N GLN A 247 -7.12 4.48 7.98
CA GLN A 247 -5.71 4.39 7.62
C GLN A 247 -4.83 4.19 8.85
N TYR A 248 -5.12 4.89 9.96
CA TYR A 248 -4.43 4.69 11.23
C TYR A 248 -4.57 3.24 11.73
N TYR A 249 -5.81 2.73 11.82
CA TYR A 249 -6.04 1.35 12.25
C TYR A 249 -5.44 0.33 11.28
N CYS A 250 -5.53 0.56 9.97
CA CYS A 250 -4.91 -0.30 8.97
C CYS A 250 -3.40 -0.41 9.18
N ILE A 251 -2.70 0.72 9.33
CA ILE A 251 -1.25 0.71 9.56
C ILE A 251 -0.93 0.06 10.90
N LYS A 252 -1.63 0.43 11.97
CA LYS A 252 -1.44 -0.13 13.30
C LYS A 252 -1.57 -1.66 13.30
N PHE A 253 -2.65 -2.19 12.74
CA PHE A 253 -2.88 -3.64 12.67
C PHE A 253 -1.85 -4.34 11.78
N VAL A 254 -1.40 -3.74 10.67
CA VAL A 254 -0.33 -4.30 9.84
C VAL A 254 1.00 -4.40 10.61
N TYR A 255 1.36 -3.34 11.34
CA TYR A 255 2.57 -3.35 12.18
C TYR A 255 2.48 -4.40 13.29
N GLN A 256 1.32 -4.52 13.95
CA GLN A 256 1.07 -5.54 14.97
C GLN A 256 1.07 -6.96 14.39
N LEU A 257 0.43 -7.17 13.25
CA LEU A 257 0.45 -8.44 12.53
C LEU A 257 1.90 -8.86 12.25
N THR A 258 2.74 -7.92 11.81
CA THR A 258 4.17 -8.18 11.52
C THR A 258 5.00 -8.54 12.76
N SER A 259 4.55 -8.15 13.96
CA SER A 259 5.22 -8.50 15.22
C SER A 259 4.68 -9.76 15.89
N GLU A 260 3.41 -10.09 15.69
CA GLU A 260 2.71 -11.15 16.45
C GLU A 260 2.62 -12.50 15.70
N VAL A 261 2.64 -12.49 14.37
CA VAL A 261 2.52 -13.73 13.58
C VAL A 261 3.74 -13.96 12.69
N GLU A 262 3.91 -15.22 12.27
CA GLU A 262 4.98 -15.59 11.36
C GLU A 262 4.86 -14.86 10.01
N SER A 263 6.01 -14.55 9.39
CA SER A 263 6.09 -13.82 8.11
C SER A 263 5.22 -14.43 7.00
N LEU A 264 5.05 -15.76 6.99
CA LEU A 264 4.16 -16.45 6.04
C LEU A 264 2.70 -16.02 6.21
N THR A 265 2.22 -15.97 7.45
CA THR A 265 0.85 -15.52 7.78
C THR A 265 0.69 -14.04 7.47
N VAL A 266 1.68 -13.20 7.78
CA VAL A 266 1.67 -11.78 7.41
C VAL A 266 1.48 -11.63 5.90
N THR A 267 2.28 -12.36 5.12
CA THR A 267 2.26 -12.29 3.66
C THR A 267 0.92 -12.76 3.10
N LEU A 268 0.37 -13.86 3.61
CA LEU A 268 -0.94 -14.35 3.23
C LEU A 268 -2.05 -13.32 3.50
N VAL A 269 -2.11 -12.79 4.72
CA VAL A 269 -3.14 -11.82 5.13
C VAL A 269 -3.05 -10.52 4.34
N VAL A 270 -1.84 -10.01 4.11
CA VAL A 270 -1.63 -8.81 3.27
C VAL A 270 -2.00 -9.05 1.82
N THR A 271 -1.78 -10.26 1.29
CA THR A 271 -2.16 -10.64 -0.08
C THR A 271 -3.67 -10.75 -0.21
N LEU A 272 -4.32 -11.45 0.74
CA LEU A 272 -5.77 -11.56 0.82
C LEU A 272 -6.43 -10.18 0.93
N ARG A 273 -5.90 -9.31 1.79
CA ARG A 273 -6.34 -7.92 1.91
C ARG A 273 -6.36 -7.21 0.56
N LYS A 274 -5.27 -7.26 -0.21
CA LYS A 274 -5.19 -6.60 -1.54
C LYS A 274 -6.23 -7.18 -2.50
N PHE A 275 -6.38 -8.50 -2.52
CA PHE A 275 -7.35 -9.18 -3.38
C PHE A 275 -8.80 -8.85 -3.01
N LEU A 276 -9.13 -8.83 -1.72
CA LEU A 276 -10.47 -8.43 -1.27
C LEU A 276 -10.73 -6.95 -1.55
N SER A 277 -9.74 -6.06 -1.36
CA SER A 277 -9.87 -4.66 -1.77
C SER A 277 -10.12 -4.50 -3.28
N LEU A 278 -9.50 -5.34 -4.12
CA LEU A 278 -9.77 -5.38 -5.56
C LEU A 278 -11.23 -5.79 -5.85
N ILE A 279 -11.72 -6.86 -5.21
CA ILE A 279 -13.11 -7.32 -5.38
C ILE A 279 -14.10 -6.23 -4.96
N VAL A 280 -13.86 -5.59 -3.81
CA VAL A 280 -14.68 -4.49 -3.31
C VAL A 280 -14.64 -3.31 -4.29
N SER A 281 -13.47 -2.96 -4.81
CA SER A 281 -13.32 -1.89 -5.81
C SER A 281 -14.15 -2.19 -7.08
N ILE A 282 -14.15 -3.42 -7.56
CA ILE A 282 -14.94 -3.82 -8.74
C ILE A 282 -16.44 -3.77 -8.43
N TRP A 283 -16.87 -4.41 -7.34
CA TRP A 283 -18.30 -4.61 -7.06
C TRP A 283 -18.98 -3.37 -6.46
N TRP A 284 -18.32 -2.65 -5.55
CA TRP A 284 -18.90 -1.48 -4.90
C TRP A 284 -18.88 -0.25 -5.81
N PHE A 285 -17.77 -0.03 -6.52
CA PHE A 285 -17.58 1.16 -7.36
C PHE A 285 -17.86 0.92 -8.84
N GLN A 286 -18.33 -0.28 -9.19
CA GLN A 286 -18.75 -0.68 -10.53
C GLN A 286 -17.67 -0.37 -11.59
N ASN A 287 -16.39 -0.59 -11.23
CA ASN A 287 -15.30 -0.36 -12.17
C ASN A 287 -15.36 -1.39 -13.30
N PRO A 288 -15.16 -0.97 -14.57
CA PRO A 288 -15.22 -1.88 -15.69
C PRO A 288 -14.09 -2.91 -15.59
N PHE A 289 -14.43 -4.19 -15.50
CA PHE A 289 -13.47 -5.26 -15.28
C PHE A 289 -13.74 -6.44 -16.20
N THR A 290 -12.99 -6.51 -17.29
CA THR A 290 -13.17 -7.55 -18.34
C THR A 290 -12.61 -8.90 -17.92
N PHE A 291 -12.90 -9.94 -18.70
CA PHE A 291 -12.32 -11.27 -18.51
C PHE A 291 -10.78 -11.25 -18.51
N GLN A 292 -10.16 -10.42 -19.35
CA GLN A 292 -8.70 -10.26 -19.38
C GLN A 292 -8.15 -9.74 -18.04
N HIS A 293 -8.84 -8.80 -17.40
CA HIS A 293 -8.47 -8.33 -16.08
C HIS A 293 -8.56 -9.44 -15.02
N TRP A 294 -9.56 -10.32 -15.09
CA TRP A 294 -9.67 -11.48 -14.20
C TRP A 294 -8.52 -12.47 -14.37
N VAL A 295 -8.14 -12.77 -15.61
CA VAL A 295 -6.98 -13.63 -15.91
C VAL A 295 -5.72 -13.01 -15.32
N GLY A 296 -5.46 -11.73 -15.59
CA GLY A 296 -4.28 -11.05 -15.09
C GLY A 296 -4.24 -10.94 -13.55
N ALA A 297 -5.36 -10.57 -12.91
CA ALA A 297 -5.45 -10.47 -11.46
C ALA A 297 -5.26 -11.82 -10.77
N THR A 298 -5.83 -12.90 -11.33
CA THR A 298 -5.64 -14.26 -10.83
C THR A 298 -4.18 -14.69 -10.94
N LEU A 299 -3.51 -14.35 -12.05
CA LEU A 299 -2.09 -14.65 -12.25
C LEU A 299 -1.21 -13.90 -11.23
N VAL A 300 -1.49 -12.62 -10.96
CA VAL A 300 -0.79 -11.85 -9.91
C VAL A 300 -1.02 -12.42 -8.52
N PHE A 301 -2.26 -12.78 -8.18
CA PHE A 301 -2.60 -13.35 -6.88
C PHE A 301 -1.95 -14.72 -6.68
N ALA A 302 -2.11 -15.64 -7.63
CA ALA A 302 -1.51 -16.97 -7.58
C ALA A 302 0.02 -16.90 -7.58
N GLY A 303 0.61 -16.05 -8.43
CA GLY A 303 2.05 -15.80 -8.44
C GLY A 303 2.55 -15.26 -7.11
N THR A 304 1.80 -14.38 -6.44
CA THR A 304 2.14 -13.87 -5.10
C THR A 304 2.11 -14.97 -4.04
N LEU A 305 1.10 -15.85 -4.07
CA LEU A 305 1.01 -16.97 -3.13
C LEU A 305 2.14 -18.00 -3.34
N ALA A 306 2.45 -18.31 -4.60
CA ALA A 306 3.57 -19.17 -4.97
C ALA A 306 4.91 -18.55 -4.57
N PHE A 307 5.07 -17.24 -4.78
CA PHE A 307 6.25 -16.50 -4.34
C PHE A 307 6.44 -16.58 -2.83
N ALA A 308 5.37 -16.61 -2.04
CA ALA A 308 5.47 -16.68 -0.59
C ALA A 308 5.71 -18.11 -0.06
N ASP A 309 5.90 -19.11 -0.93
CA ASP A 309 5.98 -20.55 -0.59
C ASP A 309 4.79 -21.04 0.27
N ILE A 310 3.64 -20.37 0.16
CA ILE A 310 2.46 -20.66 1.00
C ILE A 310 1.94 -22.07 0.73
N TRP A 311 1.96 -22.52 -0.52
CA TRP A 311 1.45 -23.84 -0.89
C TRP A 311 2.24 -24.98 -0.22
N ASP A 312 3.56 -24.89 -0.19
CA ASP A 312 4.41 -25.89 0.47
C ASP A 312 4.23 -25.86 1.99
N GLY A 313 4.10 -24.68 2.58
CA GLY A 313 3.84 -24.51 4.02
C GLY A 313 2.49 -25.09 4.43
N LEU A 314 1.45 -24.84 3.63
CA LEU A 314 0.09 -25.30 3.88
C LEU A 314 -0.03 -26.82 3.65
N TRP A 315 0.59 -27.34 2.59
CA TRP A 315 0.67 -28.78 2.34
C TRP A 315 1.40 -29.52 3.45
N LYS A 316 2.54 -29.01 3.95
CA LYS A 316 3.28 -29.59 5.08
C LYS A 316 2.48 -29.57 6.39
N ARG A 317 1.68 -28.52 6.61
CA ARG A 317 0.78 -28.43 7.79
C ARG A 317 -0.39 -29.41 7.70
N LEU A 318 -0.99 -29.55 6.52
CA LEU A 318 -2.07 -30.52 6.29
C LEU A 318 -1.58 -31.97 6.29
N SER A 319 -0.36 -32.24 5.83
CA SER A 319 0.23 -33.59 5.80
C SER A 319 0.86 -34.04 7.13
N GLY A 320 0.82 -33.21 8.18
CA GLY A 320 1.24 -33.59 9.54
C GLY A 320 2.75 -33.84 9.73
N GLN A 321 3.62 -33.43 8.80
CA GLN A 321 5.07 -33.65 8.93
C GLN A 321 5.68 -32.73 10.01
N LYS A 322 6.03 -33.30 11.17
CA LYS A 322 6.83 -32.64 12.21
C LYS A 322 8.24 -32.35 11.71
N THR A 323 8.70 -31.11 11.91
CA THR A 323 10.06 -30.67 11.60
C THR A 323 11.05 -31.28 12.59
N ILE A 324 11.88 -32.24 12.14
CA ILE A 324 13.09 -32.63 12.86
C ILE A 324 14.11 -31.50 12.67
N LYS A 325 14.42 -30.77 13.75
CA LYS A 325 15.47 -29.75 13.79
C LYS A 325 16.81 -30.36 13.38
N GLU A 326 17.45 -29.80 12.36
CA GLU A 326 18.90 -29.95 12.14
C GLU A 326 19.65 -29.31 13.32
N THR A 327 19.91 -30.12 14.34
CA THR A 327 21.00 -29.88 15.28
C THR A 327 22.13 -30.81 14.84
N LYS A 328 23.13 -30.28 14.13
CA LYS A 328 24.54 -30.73 14.11
C LYS A 328 25.28 -30.18 12.89
N LYS A 329 26.15 -29.19 13.12
CA LYS A 329 27.60 -29.31 12.87
C LYS A 329 28.31 -28.04 13.36
N THR A 330 28.50 -27.97 14.67
CA THR A 330 29.71 -27.41 15.26
C THR A 330 30.59 -28.61 15.58
N LYS A 331 31.66 -28.77 14.83
CA LYS A 331 32.95 -29.30 15.27
C LYS A 331 33.98 -28.88 14.25
#